data_AF-A0AAQ0TJH6-F1
#
_entry.id   AF-A0AAQ0TJH6-F1
#
_cell.length_a   1.000
_cell.length_b   1.000
_cell.length_c   1.000
_cell.angle_alpha   90.00
_cell.angle_beta   90.00
_cell.angle_gamma   90.00
#
_symmetry.space_group_name_H-M   'P 1'
#
loop_
_entity.id
_entity.type
_entity.pdbx_description
1 polymer ?
#
loop_
_entity_poly.entity_id
_entity_poly.type
_entity_poly.pdbx_seq_one_letter_code
_entity_poly.pdbx_strand_id
1 'polypeptide(L)'
;MKRQWTDSHTEMLRELYPVETIERTAEIIGFSRTTIKVKARKFGIVKGMNVEWLDKATVVRNNFDSHSFAEIADMIGATKTTVARIAGKLGLRRTRKENRHIRSRVRKDMVKREKRRVIFGFDPVTRIKVVTNRRRIRLRAELKAAGYIVERMANILYFKSEDCRNLNKENIASRHGLRFAPWPYEEEPLVNAI
;
A
#
# COMPACT_ATOMS: atom_id res chain seq x y z
N MET A 1 -23.87 -52.81 17.16
CA MET A 1 -25.16 -52.26 16.72
C MET A 1 -24.93 -50.98 15.92
N LYS A 2 -25.49 -50.86 14.70
CA LYS A 2 -25.47 -49.57 13.97
C LYS A 2 -26.56 -48.67 14.53
N ARG A 3 -26.18 -47.48 15.01
CA ARG A 3 -27.11 -46.46 15.51
C ARG A 3 -28.04 -46.04 14.36
N GLN A 4 -29.35 -46.20 14.54
CA GLN A 4 -30.35 -45.90 13.51
C GLN A 4 -30.76 -44.43 13.56
N TRP A 5 -31.01 -43.84 12.40
CA TRP A 5 -31.50 -42.46 12.29
C TRP A 5 -33.01 -42.45 12.57
N THR A 6 -33.47 -41.55 13.45
CA THR A 6 -34.89 -41.44 13.85
C THR A 6 -35.44 -40.06 13.55
N ASP A 7 -36.76 -39.88 13.63
CA ASP A 7 -37.43 -38.60 13.32
C ASP A 7 -37.00 -37.47 14.27
N SER A 8 -36.75 -37.79 15.54
CA SER A 8 -36.17 -36.83 16.51
C SER A 8 -34.80 -36.29 16.06
N HIS A 9 -33.94 -37.13 15.46
CA HIS A 9 -32.67 -36.67 14.91
C HIS A 9 -32.86 -35.76 13.70
N THR A 10 -33.92 -35.97 12.91
CA THR A 10 -34.27 -35.11 11.78
C THR A 10 -34.72 -33.73 12.26
N GLU A 11 -35.52 -33.67 13.33
CA GLU A 11 -35.99 -32.40 13.90
C GLU A 11 -34.85 -31.61 14.53
N MET A 12 -34.00 -32.27 15.35
CA MET A 12 -32.78 -31.64 15.87
C MET A 12 -31.86 -31.14 14.74
N LEU A 13 -31.76 -31.88 13.63
CA LEU A 13 -30.97 -31.44 12.48
C LEU A 13 -31.56 -30.17 11.82
N ARG A 14 -32.89 -30.03 11.74
CA ARG A 14 -33.53 -28.83 11.18
C ARG A 14 -33.28 -27.58 12.02
N GLU A 15 -33.28 -27.72 13.35
CA GLU A 15 -33.03 -26.60 14.26
C GLU A 15 -31.55 -26.22 14.30
N LEU A 16 -30.66 -27.22 14.46
CA LEU A 16 -29.24 -26.96 14.73
C LEU A 16 -28.44 -26.70 13.45
N TYR A 17 -28.69 -27.43 12.36
CA TYR A 17 -27.84 -27.36 11.17
C TYR A 17 -27.83 -25.98 10.49
N PRO A 18 -28.90 -25.17 10.48
CA PRO A 18 -28.82 -23.80 9.94
C PRO A 18 -27.92 -22.89 10.79
N VAL A 19 -27.92 -23.03 12.11
CA VAL A 19 -27.29 -22.07 13.04
C VAL A 19 -25.90 -22.53 13.51
N GLU A 20 -25.77 -23.78 13.96
CA GLU A 20 -24.60 -24.30 14.69
C GLU A 20 -23.49 -24.89 13.81
N THR A 21 -22.24 -24.92 14.27
CA THR A 21 -21.17 -25.57 13.50
C THR A 21 -21.48 -27.05 13.23
N ILE A 22 -20.94 -27.61 12.14
CA ILE A 22 -21.19 -29.01 11.76
C ILE A 22 -20.65 -29.93 12.85
N GLU A 23 -19.52 -29.55 13.45
CA GLU A 23 -18.89 -30.19 14.59
C GLU A 23 -19.86 -30.25 15.78
N ARG A 24 -20.42 -29.11 16.18
CA ARG A 24 -21.36 -29.05 17.30
C ARG A 24 -22.65 -29.83 17.03
N THR A 25 -23.16 -29.73 15.82
CA THR A 25 -24.36 -30.47 15.39
C THR A 25 -24.12 -31.98 15.42
N ALA A 26 -22.92 -32.42 15.01
CA ALA A 26 -22.51 -33.82 15.05
C ALA A 26 -22.37 -34.36 16.48
N GLU A 27 -21.81 -33.56 17.40
CA GLU A 27 -21.72 -33.90 18.82
C GLU A 27 -23.11 -34.06 19.47
N ILE A 28 -24.01 -33.10 19.27
CA ILE A 28 -25.34 -33.08 19.90
C ILE A 28 -26.19 -34.25 19.40
N ILE A 29 -26.25 -34.46 18.09
CA ILE A 29 -27.05 -35.53 17.48
C ILE A 29 -26.33 -36.90 17.66
N GLY A 30 -25.02 -36.87 17.91
CA GLY A 30 -24.19 -38.06 18.15
C GLY A 30 -23.98 -38.93 16.91
N PHE A 31 -23.76 -38.29 15.76
CA PHE A 31 -23.40 -38.93 14.50
C PHE A 31 -22.16 -38.27 13.89
N SER A 32 -21.50 -38.95 12.95
CA SER A 32 -20.34 -38.37 12.27
C SER A 32 -20.70 -37.12 11.45
N ARG A 33 -19.76 -36.19 11.32
CA ARG A 33 -19.88 -34.98 10.46
C ARG A 33 -20.34 -35.33 9.04
N THR A 34 -19.86 -36.45 8.50
CA THR A 34 -20.22 -36.93 7.15
C THR A 34 -21.68 -37.36 7.10
N THR A 35 -22.16 -38.08 8.11
CA THR A 35 -23.57 -38.49 8.22
C THR A 35 -24.48 -37.27 8.30
N ILE A 36 -24.12 -36.27 9.11
CA ILE A 36 -24.86 -35.01 9.23
C ILE A 36 -24.96 -34.29 7.88
N LYS A 37 -23.84 -34.14 7.15
CA LYS A 37 -23.84 -33.52 5.80
C LYS A 37 -24.72 -34.27 4.80
N VAL A 38 -24.62 -35.61 4.78
CA VAL A 38 -25.42 -36.44 3.87
C VAL A 38 -26.90 -36.32 4.19
N LYS A 39 -27.27 -36.30 5.47
CA LYS A 39 -28.66 -36.17 5.91
C LYS A 39 -29.22 -34.78 5.67
N ALA A 40 -28.46 -33.72 5.96
CA ALA A 40 -28.84 -32.36 5.64
C ALA A 40 -29.11 -32.19 4.14
N ARG A 41 -28.23 -32.73 3.29
CA ARG A 41 -28.43 -32.76 1.84
C ARG A 41 -29.68 -33.55 1.45
N LYS A 42 -29.90 -34.73 2.04
CA LYS A 42 -31.09 -35.58 1.77
C LYS A 42 -32.40 -34.86 2.12
N PHE A 43 -32.41 -34.06 3.18
CA PHE A 43 -33.59 -33.34 3.66
C PHE A 43 -33.68 -31.90 3.14
N GLY A 44 -32.78 -31.46 2.25
CA GLY A 44 -32.77 -30.10 1.71
C GLY A 44 -32.43 -29.01 2.74
N ILE A 45 -31.86 -29.37 3.89
CA ILE A 45 -31.51 -28.43 4.94
C ILE A 45 -30.21 -27.74 4.56
N VAL A 46 -30.28 -26.44 4.30
CA VAL A 46 -29.13 -25.61 3.96
C VAL A 46 -28.54 -24.97 5.21
N LYS A 47 -27.24 -24.69 5.15
CA LYS A 47 -26.59 -23.91 6.19
C LYS A 47 -27.15 -22.49 6.18
N GLY A 48 -27.37 -21.91 7.36
CA GLY A 48 -27.77 -20.52 7.50
C GLY A 48 -26.68 -19.57 7.02
N MET A 49 -27.03 -18.29 6.95
CA MET A 49 -26.10 -17.25 6.50
C MET A 49 -24.90 -17.17 7.45
N ASN A 50 -23.69 -17.19 6.88
CA ASN A 50 -22.47 -17.03 7.67
C ASN A 50 -22.41 -15.60 8.23
N VAL A 51 -22.57 -15.47 9.55
CA VAL A 51 -22.60 -14.18 10.28
C VAL A 51 -21.28 -13.43 10.10
N GLU A 52 -20.13 -14.08 10.23
CA GLU A 52 -18.83 -13.42 10.01
C GLU A 52 -18.69 -12.88 8.58
N TRP A 53 -19.20 -13.62 7.60
CA TRP A 53 -19.20 -13.15 6.23
C TRP A 53 -20.10 -11.93 6.07
N LEU A 54 -21.28 -11.93 6.72
CA LEU A 54 -22.21 -10.81 6.70
C LEU A 54 -21.58 -9.56 7.33
N ASP A 55 -20.92 -9.70 8.48
CA ASP A 55 -20.23 -8.60 9.16
C ASP A 55 -19.10 -8.02 8.30
N LYS A 56 -18.31 -8.90 7.65
CA LYS A 56 -17.29 -8.44 6.70
C LYS A 56 -17.93 -7.75 5.48
N ALA A 57 -19.05 -8.27 4.99
CA ALA A 57 -19.77 -7.72 3.84
C ALA A 57 -20.40 -6.36 4.13
N THR A 58 -20.94 -6.13 5.33
CA THR A 58 -21.50 -4.82 5.74
C THR A 58 -20.41 -3.77 5.80
N VAL A 59 -19.26 -4.08 6.42
CA VAL A 59 -18.10 -3.16 6.47
C VAL A 59 -17.59 -2.86 5.07
N VAL A 60 -17.46 -3.88 4.21
CA VAL A 60 -17.03 -3.68 2.80
C VAL A 60 -18.00 -2.77 2.06
N ARG A 61 -19.32 -2.99 2.18
CA ARG A 61 -20.34 -2.18 1.51
C ARG A 61 -20.27 -0.72 1.95
N ASN A 62 -20.25 -0.48 3.26
CA ASN A 62 -20.32 0.87 3.82
C ASN A 62 -19.06 1.70 3.52
N ASN A 63 -17.91 1.05 3.35
CA ASN A 63 -16.64 1.73 3.11
C ASN A 63 -16.19 1.67 1.65
N PHE A 64 -16.98 1.06 0.75
CA PHE A 64 -16.55 0.78 -0.61
C PHE A 64 -16.24 2.07 -1.39
N ASP A 65 -17.03 3.12 -1.29
CA ASP A 65 -16.83 4.30 -2.15
C ASP A 65 -15.70 5.20 -1.65
N SER A 66 -15.45 5.16 -0.35
CA SER A 66 -14.47 6.00 0.32
C SER A 66 -13.12 5.32 0.52
N HIS A 67 -13.03 4.00 0.73
CA HIS A 67 -11.77 3.37 1.15
C HIS A 67 -11.14 2.48 0.07
N SER A 68 -9.82 2.39 0.07
CA SER A 68 -9.09 1.39 -0.71
C SER A 68 -9.28 0.00 -0.12
N PHE A 69 -9.06 -1.03 -0.94
CA PHE A 69 -9.13 -2.42 -0.43
C PHE A 69 -8.09 -2.72 0.64
N ALA A 70 -7.00 -1.94 0.72
CA ALA A 70 -6.03 -2.05 1.80
C ALA A 70 -6.62 -1.55 3.12
N GLU A 71 -7.17 -0.34 3.12
CA GLU A 71 -7.78 0.25 4.31
C GLU A 71 -8.97 -0.59 4.81
N ILE A 72 -9.82 -1.09 3.90
CA ILE A 72 -10.95 -1.97 4.28
C ILE A 72 -10.43 -3.30 4.85
N ALA A 73 -9.37 -3.86 4.27
CA ALA A 73 -8.77 -5.11 4.73
C ALA A 73 -8.23 -4.98 6.16
N ASP A 74 -7.60 -3.84 6.48
CA ASP A 74 -7.14 -3.53 7.83
C ASP A 74 -8.32 -3.41 8.82
N MET A 75 -9.45 -2.82 8.41
CA MET A 75 -10.65 -2.71 9.27
C MET A 75 -11.27 -4.06 9.62
N ILE A 76 -11.33 -5.00 8.67
CA ILE A 76 -11.96 -6.31 8.88
C ILE A 76 -10.98 -7.41 9.32
N GLY A 77 -9.69 -7.07 9.49
CA GLY A 77 -8.64 -8.04 9.82
C GLY A 77 -8.46 -9.14 8.76
N ALA A 78 -8.55 -8.79 7.47
CA ALA A 78 -8.44 -9.76 6.37
C ALA A 78 -7.45 -9.30 5.29
N THR A 79 -7.34 -10.06 4.21
CA THR A 79 -6.51 -9.68 3.06
C THR A 79 -7.28 -8.83 2.06
N LYS A 80 -6.56 -8.02 1.26
CA LYS A 80 -7.13 -7.25 0.14
C LYS A 80 -7.87 -8.13 -0.86
N THR A 81 -7.39 -9.35 -1.06
CA THR A 81 -8.01 -10.34 -1.95
C THR A 81 -9.37 -10.78 -1.41
N THR A 82 -9.49 -10.98 -0.08
CA THR A 82 -10.77 -11.28 0.56
C THR A 82 -11.77 -10.15 0.35
N VAL A 83 -11.36 -8.88 0.56
CA VAL A 83 -12.19 -7.70 0.29
C VAL A 83 -12.67 -7.67 -1.16
N ALA A 84 -11.76 -7.88 -2.12
CA ALA A 84 -12.10 -7.88 -3.54
C ALA A 84 -13.13 -8.97 -3.90
N ARG A 85 -13.01 -10.17 -3.31
CA ARG A 85 -13.98 -11.26 -3.49
C ARG A 85 -15.34 -10.91 -2.91
N ILE A 86 -15.39 -10.33 -1.71
CA ILE A 86 -16.64 -9.88 -1.08
C ILE A 86 -17.30 -8.81 -1.94
N ALA A 87 -16.56 -7.77 -2.34
CA ALA A 87 -17.07 -6.72 -3.22
C ALA A 87 -17.61 -7.29 -4.54
N GLY A 88 -16.91 -8.27 -5.12
CA GLY A 88 -17.39 -8.99 -6.31
C GLY A 88 -18.70 -9.72 -6.09
N LYS A 89 -18.85 -10.45 -4.97
CA LYS A 89 -20.13 -11.11 -4.60
C LYS A 89 -21.26 -10.12 -4.35
N LEU A 90 -20.95 -8.93 -3.87
CA LEU A 90 -21.91 -7.85 -3.65
C LEU A 90 -22.23 -7.03 -4.91
N GLY A 91 -21.59 -7.32 -6.05
CA GLY A 91 -21.77 -6.56 -7.29
C GLY A 91 -21.15 -5.16 -7.27
N LEU A 92 -20.30 -4.85 -6.28
CA LEU A 92 -19.71 -3.53 -6.12
C LEU A 92 -18.62 -3.30 -7.17
N ARG A 93 -18.75 -2.20 -7.92
CA ARG A 93 -17.84 -1.79 -8.99
C ARG A 93 -17.55 -0.31 -8.88
N ARG A 94 -16.27 0.06 -9.02
CA ARG A 94 -15.83 1.45 -9.11
C ARG A 94 -15.45 1.80 -10.53
N THR A 95 -15.83 2.99 -10.95
CA THR A 95 -15.34 3.63 -12.17
C THR A 95 -13.84 3.93 -12.07
N ARG A 96 -13.22 4.23 -13.22
CA ARG A 96 -11.81 4.66 -13.27
C ARG A 96 -11.58 5.97 -12.51
N LYS A 97 -12.56 6.87 -12.47
CA LYS A 97 -12.48 8.17 -11.79
C LYS A 97 -12.45 7.99 -10.28
N GLU A 98 -13.34 7.18 -9.72
CA GLU A 98 -13.37 6.86 -8.28
C GLU A 98 -12.07 6.17 -7.84
N ASN A 99 -11.62 5.17 -8.60
CA ASN A 99 -10.35 4.50 -8.33
C ASN A 99 -9.17 5.48 -8.34
N ARG A 100 -9.14 6.44 -9.27
CA ARG A 100 -8.12 7.49 -9.30
C ARG A 100 -8.21 8.39 -8.07
N HIS A 101 -9.42 8.79 -7.66
CA HIS A 101 -9.64 9.63 -6.50
C HIS A 101 -9.12 8.97 -5.22
N ILE A 102 -9.51 7.72 -4.97
CA ILE A 102 -9.06 6.94 -3.80
C ILE A 102 -7.54 6.77 -3.82
N ARG A 103 -6.95 6.35 -4.95
CA ARG A 103 -5.49 6.21 -5.09
C ARG A 103 -4.75 7.52 -4.81
N SER A 104 -5.29 8.64 -5.29
CA SER A 104 -4.73 9.97 -5.05
C SER A 104 -4.77 10.34 -3.57
N ARG A 105 -5.90 10.11 -2.88
CA ARG A 105 -6.01 10.34 -1.43
C ARG A 105 -4.99 9.50 -0.66
N VAL A 106 -5.00 8.18 -0.86
CA VAL A 106 -4.09 7.26 -0.16
C VAL A 106 -2.63 7.66 -0.38
N ARG A 107 -2.26 8.06 -1.60
CA ARG A 107 -0.92 8.57 -1.92
C ARG A 107 -0.60 9.85 -1.13
N LYS A 108 -1.52 10.81 -1.08
CA LYS A 108 -1.34 12.08 -0.33
C LYS A 108 -1.12 11.80 1.16
N ASP A 109 -1.91 10.92 1.75
CA ASP A 109 -1.81 10.61 3.18
C ASP A 109 -0.52 9.85 3.52
N MET A 110 -0.10 8.91 2.65
CA MET A 110 1.22 8.27 2.76
C MET A 110 2.35 9.31 2.70
N VAL A 111 2.31 10.24 1.73
CA VAL A 111 3.33 11.29 1.60
C VAL A 111 3.32 12.23 2.81
N LYS A 112 2.16 12.58 3.37
CA LYS A 112 2.06 13.39 4.59
C LYS A 112 2.66 12.67 5.80
N ARG A 113 2.40 11.36 5.96
CA ARG A 113 3.01 10.54 7.02
C ARG A 113 4.53 10.49 6.88
N GLU A 114 5.02 10.23 5.68
CA GLU A 114 6.46 10.19 5.39
C GLU A 114 7.13 11.56 5.61
N LYS A 115 6.48 12.66 5.22
CA LYS A 115 6.96 14.03 5.53
C LYS A 115 7.09 14.28 7.02
N ARG A 116 6.10 13.87 7.82
CA ARG A 116 6.13 14.02 9.28
C ARG A 116 7.33 13.29 9.88
N ARG A 117 7.63 12.07 9.41
CA ARG A 117 8.81 11.32 9.87
C ARG A 117 10.10 12.11 9.67
N VAL A 118 10.30 12.68 8.49
CA VAL A 118 11.48 13.51 8.21
C VAL A 118 11.54 14.75 9.10
N ILE A 119 10.41 15.44 9.33
CA ILE A 119 10.37 16.63 10.19
C ILE A 119 10.74 16.30 11.63
N PHE A 120 10.27 15.18 12.16
CA PHE A 120 10.57 14.73 13.52
C PHE A 120 11.87 13.93 13.64
N GLY A 121 12.65 13.79 12.55
CA GLY A 121 13.92 13.08 12.57
C GLY A 121 13.80 11.55 12.70
N PHE A 122 12.63 10.97 12.42
CA PHE A 122 12.44 9.51 12.40
C PHE A 122 12.92 8.90 11.09
N ASP A 123 13.31 7.63 11.17
CA ASP A 123 13.66 6.85 9.98
C ASP A 123 12.50 6.73 8.98
N PRO A 124 12.80 6.83 7.68
CA PRO A 124 11.80 6.71 6.63
C PRO A 124 11.28 5.27 6.57
N VAL A 125 9.96 5.12 6.51
CA VAL A 125 9.33 3.79 6.33
C VAL A 125 9.27 3.43 4.86
N THR A 126 9.13 4.44 4.00
CA THR A 126 9.09 4.25 2.55
C THR A 126 10.32 4.89 1.91
N ARG A 127 10.71 4.41 0.73
CA ARG A 127 11.80 5.04 -0.06
C ARG A 127 11.35 6.29 -0.82
N ILE A 128 10.27 6.93 -0.39
CA ILE A 128 9.70 8.08 -1.09
C ILE A 128 10.45 9.33 -0.68
N LYS A 129 11.05 10.00 -1.66
CA LYS A 129 11.62 11.33 -1.46
C LYS A 129 10.52 12.34 -1.18
N VAL A 130 10.47 12.85 0.05
CA VAL A 130 9.42 13.78 0.50
C VAL A 130 9.89 15.22 0.69
N VAL A 131 11.18 15.42 0.90
CA VAL A 131 11.79 16.75 1.00
C VAL A 131 12.60 17.03 -0.26
N THR A 132 12.38 18.22 -0.82
CA THR A 132 13.19 18.76 -1.90
C THR A 132 13.69 20.11 -1.44
N ASN A 133 15.01 20.28 -1.41
CA ASN A 133 15.59 21.60 -1.18
C ASN A 133 15.46 22.41 -2.48
N ARG A 134 14.30 23.07 -2.65
CA ARG A 134 13.96 23.84 -3.86
C ARG A 134 14.98 24.95 -4.13
N ARG A 135 15.46 25.61 -3.07
CA ARG A 135 16.47 26.67 -3.18
C ARG A 135 17.79 26.11 -3.71
N ARG A 136 18.27 24.98 -3.18
CA ARG A 136 19.44 24.26 -3.70
C ARG A 136 19.29 23.84 -5.16
N ILE A 137 18.12 23.32 -5.53
CA ILE A 137 17.84 22.90 -6.92
C ILE A 137 17.89 24.12 -7.85
N ARG A 138 17.25 25.23 -7.48
CA ARG A 138 17.27 26.46 -8.26
C ARG A 138 18.69 27.02 -8.41
N LEU A 139 19.45 27.09 -7.31
CA LEU A 139 20.83 27.55 -7.34
C LEU A 139 21.70 26.69 -8.26
N ARG A 140 21.54 25.35 -8.26
CA ARG A 140 22.24 24.47 -9.22
C ARG A 140 21.88 24.80 -10.67
N ALA A 141 20.61 25.08 -10.96
CA ALA A 141 20.18 25.43 -12.31
C ALA A 141 20.75 26.79 -12.74
N GLU A 142 20.74 27.79 -11.86
CA GLU A 142 21.30 29.12 -12.11
C GLU A 142 22.82 29.07 -12.30
N LEU A 143 23.55 28.28 -11.49
CA LEU A 143 24.99 28.10 -11.62
C LEU A 143 25.35 27.35 -12.91
N LYS A 144 24.57 26.34 -13.29
CA LYS A 144 24.73 25.67 -14.58
C LYS A 144 24.55 26.65 -15.75
N ALA A 145 23.54 27.52 -15.68
CA ALA A 145 23.32 28.55 -16.69
C ALA A 145 24.45 29.60 -16.73
N ALA A 146 25.09 29.87 -15.59
CA ALA A 146 26.25 30.75 -15.48
C ALA A 146 27.58 30.12 -15.95
N GLY A 147 27.57 28.89 -16.45
CA GLY A 147 28.76 28.23 -17.01
C GLY A 147 29.47 27.24 -16.08
N TYR A 148 28.97 27.02 -14.86
CA TYR A 148 29.51 25.99 -13.98
C TYR A 148 29.17 24.58 -14.50
N ILE A 149 30.14 23.68 -14.42
CA ILE A 149 29.97 22.28 -14.77
C ILE A 149 29.37 21.55 -13.58
N VAL A 150 28.20 20.94 -13.77
CA VAL A 150 27.42 20.31 -12.71
C VAL A 150 27.39 18.80 -12.91
N GLU A 151 28.05 18.07 -12.02
CA GLU A 151 28.03 16.61 -12.02
C GLU A 151 26.67 16.07 -11.49
N ARG A 152 26.15 14.99 -12.09
CA ARG A 152 24.77 14.52 -11.83
C ARG A 152 24.55 14.02 -10.40
N MET A 153 25.57 13.50 -9.73
CA MET A 153 25.44 12.87 -8.40
C MET A 153 26.26 13.55 -7.30
N ALA A 154 27.15 14.48 -7.66
CA ALA A 154 27.93 15.22 -6.69
C ALA A 154 27.25 16.52 -6.26
N ASN A 155 27.42 16.87 -4.99
CA ASN A 155 27.12 18.22 -4.51
C ASN A 155 28.22 19.24 -4.87
N ILE A 156 29.18 18.84 -5.71
CA ILE A 156 30.29 19.65 -6.19
C ILE A 156 29.93 20.19 -7.58
N LEU A 157 30.19 21.47 -7.78
CA LEU A 157 30.12 22.17 -9.06
C LEU A 157 31.51 22.67 -9.41
N TYR A 158 31.84 22.65 -10.69
CA TYR A 158 33.17 23.01 -11.14
C TYR A 158 33.16 24.29 -11.97
N PHE A 159 34.19 25.11 -11.83
CA PHE A 159 34.45 26.28 -12.68
C PHE A 159 35.69 26.03 -13.54
N LYS A 160 35.73 26.63 -14.73
CA LYS A 160 36.83 26.43 -15.69
C LYS A 160 38.01 27.39 -15.48
N SER A 161 37.74 28.59 -15.00
CA SER A 161 38.74 29.62 -14.69
C SER A 161 38.20 30.47 -13.55
N GLU A 162 39.09 31.11 -12.80
CA GLU A 162 38.75 32.05 -11.73
C GLU A 162 37.89 33.22 -12.24
N ASP A 163 38.08 33.66 -13.49
CA ASP A 163 37.33 34.77 -14.10
C ASP A 163 35.84 34.45 -14.32
N CYS A 164 35.51 33.15 -14.40
CA CYS A 164 34.15 32.67 -14.61
C CYS A 164 33.39 32.47 -13.28
N ARG A 165 34.01 32.78 -12.14
CA ARG A 165 33.42 32.57 -10.82
C ARG A 165 32.48 33.70 -10.43
N ASN A 166 31.37 33.31 -9.80
CA ASN A 166 30.41 34.20 -9.17
C ASN A 166 30.38 33.94 -7.66
N LEU A 167 31.33 34.54 -6.94
CA LEU A 167 31.55 34.33 -5.51
C LEU A 167 30.29 34.59 -4.66
N ASN A 168 29.48 35.57 -5.04
CA ASN A 168 28.21 35.86 -4.34
C ASN A 168 27.23 34.68 -4.44
N LYS A 169 27.06 34.10 -5.63
CA LYS A 169 26.22 32.91 -5.81
C LYS A 169 26.84 31.67 -5.18
N GLU A 170 28.16 31.52 -5.21
CA GLU A 170 28.86 30.43 -4.53
C GLU A 170 28.59 30.45 -3.03
N ASN A 171 28.76 31.60 -2.37
CA ASN A 171 28.49 31.77 -0.94
C ASN A 171 27.05 31.41 -0.56
N ILE A 172 26.06 31.86 -1.35
CA ILE A 172 24.64 31.51 -1.14
C ILE A 172 24.43 30.01 -1.33
N ALA A 173 25.03 29.42 -2.36
CA ALA A 173 24.93 28.00 -2.68
C ALA A 173 25.58 27.10 -1.63
N SER A 174 26.71 27.51 -1.06
CA SER A 174 27.41 26.78 0.00
C SER A 174 26.60 26.68 1.28
N ARG A 175 25.83 27.73 1.64
CA ARG A 175 24.85 27.67 2.75
C ARG A 175 23.78 26.59 2.55
N HIS A 176 23.55 26.15 1.31
CA HIS A 176 22.62 25.08 0.97
C HIS A 176 23.30 23.73 0.67
N GLY A 177 24.58 23.59 1.04
CA GLY A 177 25.34 22.34 0.93
C GLY A 177 25.88 22.05 -0.48
N LEU A 178 26.09 23.08 -1.30
CA LEU A 178 26.82 22.97 -2.57
C LEU A 178 28.30 23.32 -2.35
N ARG A 179 29.19 22.63 -3.05
CA ARG A 179 30.64 22.85 -3.00
C ARG A 179 31.16 23.23 -4.37
N PHE A 180 32.27 23.94 -4.40
CA PHE A 180 32.89 24.44 -5.63
C PHE A 180 34.34 24.00 -5.68
N ALA A 181 34.80 23.62 -6.87
CA ALA A 181 36.18 23.20 -7.11
C ALA A 181 36.61 23.60 -8.54
N PRO A 182 37.91 23.78 -8.80
CA PRO A 182 38.39 23.91 -10.17
C PRO A 182 38.08 22.63 -10.95
N TRP A 183 37.81 22.76 -12.24
CA TRP A 183 37.53 21.61 -13.09
C TRP A 183 38.76 20.70 -13.17
N PRO A 184 38.66 19.41 -12.78
CA PRO A 184 39.82 18.54 -12.61
C PRO A 184 40.45 18.05 -13.93
N TYR A 185 39.87 18.42 -15.07
CA TYR A 185 40.42 18.12 -16.40
C TYR A 185 40.79 19.43 -17.09
N GLU A 186 41.87 20.07 -16.64
CA GLU A 186 42.62 20.95 -17.52
C GLU A 186 43.38 20.08 -18.51
N GLU A 187 43.40 20.53 -19.77
CA GLU A 187 43.94 19.85 -20.95
C GLU A 187 45.27 19.15 -20.66
N GLU A 188 45.34 17.82 -20.82
CA GLU A 188 46.63 17.23 -21.19
C GLU A 188 46.97 17.86 -22.54
N PRO A 189 48.02 18.68 -22.66
CA PRO A 189 48.46 19.09 -23.98
C PRO A 189 48.78 17.80 -24.73
N LEU A 190 48.32 17.69 -25.97
CA LEU A 190 48.78 16.68 -26.91
C LEU A 190 50.28 16.92 -27.15
N VAL A 191 51.12 16.51 -26.19
CA VAL A 191 52.56 16.57 -26.30
C VAL A 191 52.99 15.33 -27.07
N ASN A 192 53.20 15.57 -28.36
CA ASN A 192 54.12 14.87 -29.25
C ASN A 192 53.74 13.44 -29.69
N ALA A 193 53.10 13.36 -30.86
CA ALA A 193 53.26 12.26 -31.79
C ALA A 193 53.69 12.81 -33.16
N ILE A 194 54.94 13.28 -33.25
CA ILE A 194 55.79 13.23 -34.46
C ILE A 194 57.22 12.92 -33.99
#